data_AF-A0A6L8A8M9-F1
#
_entry.id   AF-A0A6L8A8M9-F1
#
_cell.length_a   1.000
_cell.length_b   1.000
_cell.length_c   1.000
_cell.angle_alpha   90.00
_cell.angle_beta   90.00
_cell.angle_gamma   90.00
#
_symmetry.space_group_name_H-M   'P 1'
#
loop_
_entity.id
_entity.type
_entity.pdbx_description
1 polymer ?
#
loop_
_entity_poly.entity_id
_entity_poly.type
_entity_poly.pdbx_seq_one_letter_code
_entity_poly.pdbx_strand_id
1 'polypeptide(L)'
;GSYTVPSYRTSNFLDPKGRGLTTGYDSAVGLVPVGTSEELERENVKRYLESEGKLSLSITRVDGETGEFSGLFTGLQKSDTDMGSKEPLDLRITGELYGRVDKA
;
A
#
# COMPACT_ATOMS: atom_id res chain seq x y z
N GLY A 1 10.09 10.09 -10.13
CA GLY A 1 8.74 9.96 -10.72
C GLY A 1 7.73 9.67 -9.64
N SER A 2 6.45 9.53 -9.99
CA SER A 2 5.44 8.99 -9.09
C SER A 2 5.06 7.56 -9.45
N TYR A 3 4.45 6.85 -8.50
CA TYR A 3 3.96 5.50 -8.67
C TYR A 3 2.67 5.28 -7.87
N THR A 4 1.82 4.36 -8.34
CA THR A 4 0.62 3.97 -7.61
C THR A 4 0.98 3.11 -6.39
N VAL A 5 0.38 3.45 -5.26
CA VAL A 5 0.42 2.68 -4.02
C VAL A 5 -0.99 2.11 -3.81
N PRO A 6 -1.24 0.86 -4.24
CA PRO A 6 -2.53 0.22 -4.02
C PRO A 6 -2.76 -0.02 -2.52
N SER A 7 -4.00 -0.33 -2.14
CA SER A 7 -4.28 -0.80 -0.79
C SER A 7 -3.41 -2.01 -0.48
N TYR A 8 -2.83 -2.05 0.72
CA TYR A 8 -1.96 -3.15 1.15
C TYR A 8 -2.68 -4.51 1.09
N ARG A 9 -4.01 -4.50 1.27
CA ARG A 9 -4.88 -5.67 1.17
C ARG A 9 -5.76 -5.56 -0.08
N THR A 10 -5.84 -6.64 -0.84
CA THR A 10 -6.74 -6.74 -1.99
C THR A 10 -8.17 -7.05 -1.54
N SER A 11 -9.13 -6.99 -2.46
CA SER A 11 -10.57 -6.99 -2.15
C SER A 11 -11.08 -8.24 -1.43
N ASN A 12 -10.41 -9.39 -1.60
CA ASN A 12 -10.80 -10.67 -1.00
C ASN A 12 -10.22 -10.89 0.41
N PHE A 13 -9.51 -9.92 0.97
CA PHE A 13 -9.02 -10.02 2.34
C PHE A 13 -10.21 -10.09 3.33
N LEU A 14 -10.09 -10.97 4.32
CA LEU A 14 -11.02 -11.10 5.43
C LEU A 14 -10.32 -10.71 6.74
N ASP A 15 -10.93 -9.82 7.50
CA ASP A 15 -10.47 -9.51 8.85
C ASP A 15 -10.74 -10.67 9.83
N PRO A 16 -10.22 -10.65 11.07
CA PRO A 16 -10.42 -11.74 12.03
C PRO A 16 -11.88 -12.02 12.41
N LYS A 17 -12.83 -11.15 12.04
CA LYS A 17 -14.28 -11.34 12.22
C LYS A 17 -14.96 -11.79 10.93
N GLY A 18 -14.19 -12.10 9.88
CA GLY A 18 -14.69 -12.55 8.60
C GLY A 18 -15.30 -11.44 7.76
N ARG A 19 -15.03 -10.16 8.08
CA ARG A 19 -15.53 -9.02 7.29
C ARG A 19 -14.55 -8.68 6.17
N GLY A 20 -15.05 -8.32 5.00
CA GLY A 20 -14.21 -8.03 3.84
C GLY A 20 -14.89 -7.07 2.87
N LEU A 21 -14.20 -6.76 1.77
CA LEU A 21 -14.69 -5.79 0.77
C LEU A 21 -15.62 -6.46 -0.25
N THR A 22 -15.14 -7.46 -0.98
CA THR A 22 -15.93 -8.17 -2.01
C THR A 22 -16.49 -9.51 -1.53
N THR A 23 -15.98 -10.01 -0.42
CA THR A 23 -16.36 -11.29 0.19
C THR A 23 -16.40 -11.14 1.71
N GLY A 24 -17.14 -12.00 2.40
CA GLY A 24 -17.25 -11.98 3.86
C GLY A 24 -18.49 -11.23 4.36
N TYR A 25 -18.52 -10.99 5.66
CA TYR A 25 -19.62 -10.28 6.32
C TYR A 25 -19.49 -8.76 6.18
N ASP A 26 -20.61 -8.07 6.15
CA ASP A 26 -20.72 -6.60 6.10
C ASP A 26 -20.87 -5.96 7.49
N SER A 27 -20.97 -6.78 8.54
CA SER A 27 -21.30 -6.38 9.90
C SER A 27 -20.60 -7.25 10.93
N ALA A 28 -20.57 -6.80 12.19
CA ALA A 28 -20.01 -7.58 13.29
C ALA A 28 -21.01 -8.63 13.78
N VAL A 29 -21.12 -9.75 13.05
CA VAL A 29 -22.09 -10.83 13.30
C VAL A 29 -22.04 -11.43 14.71
N GLY A 30 -20.89 -11.34 15.39
CA GLY A 30 -20.72 -11.79 16.78
C GLY A 30 -21.40 -10.90 17.83
N LEU A 31 -21.87 -9.70 17.44
CA LEU A 31 -22.49 -8.72 18.32
C LEU A 31 -23.89 -8.33 17.81
N VAL A 32 -24.82 -9.29 17.78
CA VAL A 32 -26.18 -9.13 17.21
C VAL A 32 -26.89 -7.80 17.55
N PRO A 33 -26.93 -7.31 18.80
CA PRO A 33 -27.65 -6.08 19.11
C PRO A 33 -26.96 -4.79 18.63
N VAL A 34 -25.65 -4.82 18.36
CA VAL A 34 -24.85 -3.61 18.05
C VAL A 34 -23.96 -3.78 16.81
N GLY A 35 -24.13 -4.85 16.04
CA GLY A 35 -23.20 -5.25 14.97
C GLY A 35 -23.17 -4.28 13.79
N THR A 36 -24.18 -3.43 13.67
CA THR A 36 -24.34 -2.36 12.67
C THR A 36 -24.35 -0.97 13.30
N SER A 37 -23.82 -0.81 14.53
CA SER A 37 -23.73 0.51 15.15
C SER A 37 -22.80 1.43 14.37
N GLU A 38 -23.06 2.74 14.43
CA GLU A 38 -22.23 3.78 13.79
C GLU A 38 -20.78 3.73 14.28
N GLU A 39 -20.56 3.35 15.54
CA GLU A 39 -19.21 3.18 16.12
C GLU A 39 -18.38 2.11 15.39
N LEU A 40 -19.03 1.11 14.78
CA LEU A 40 -18.37 0.02 14.06
C LEU A 40 -18.34 0.25 12.54
N GLU A 41 -18.94 1.32 12.03
CA GLU A 41 -19.06 1.56 10.59
C GLU A 41 -17.69 1.58 9.91
N ARG A 42 -16.71 2.27 10.52
CA ARG A 42 -15.33 2.36 10.03
C ARG A 42 -14.62 1.00 9.95
N GLU A 43 -15.04 0.04 10.76
CA GLU A 43 -14.51 -1.31 10.80
C GLU A 43 -15.30 -2.30 9.93
N ASN A 44 -16.60 -2.08 9.77
CA ASN A 44 -17.51 -2.91 8.99
C ASN A 44 -17.37 -2.62 7.48
N VAL A 45 -17.33 -1.35 7.10
CA VAL A 45 -17.26 -0.91 5.72
C VAL A 45 -15.79 -0.85 5.28
N LYS A 46 -15.30 -1.96 4.72
CA LYS A 46 -13.96 -2.02 4.14
C LYS A 46 -13.90 -1.17 2.87
N ARG A 47 -12.76 -0.51 2.64
CA ARG A 47 -12.51 0.35 1.48
C ARG A 47 -11.17 0.04 0.84
N TYR A 48 -11.16 -0.02 -0.48
CA TYR A 48 -9.91 -0.06 -1.25
C TYR A 48 -9.46 1.38 -1.51
N LEU A 49 -8.42 1.80 -0.77
CA LEU A 49 -7.86 3.14 -0.90
C LEU A 49 -6.52 3.06 -1.64
N GLU A 50 -6.48 3.72 -2.79
CA GLU A 50 -5.26 3.92 -3.57
C GLU A 50 -4.65 5.28 -3.22
N SER A 51 -3.33 5.37 -3.24
CA SER A 51 -2.60 6.64 -3.07
C SER A 51 -1.44 6.74 -4.06
N GLU A 52 -0.87 7.94 -4.18
CA GLU A 52 0.29 8.20 -5.04
C GLU A 52 1.57 8.28 -4.18
N GLY A 53 2.57 7.50 -4.55
CA GLY A 53 3.92 7.56 -4.01
C GLY A 53 4.86 8.38 -4.89
N LYS A 54 5.93 8.91 -4.31
CA LYS A 54 7.01 9.62 -5.02
C LYS A 54 8.32 8.85 -4.89
N LEU A 55 9.04 8.71 -5.99
CA LEU A 55 10.34 8.03 -6.06
C LEU A 55 11.39 8.96 -6.65
N SER A 56 12.47 9.16 -5.90
CA SER A 56 13.67 9.87 -6.34
C SER A 56 14.82 8.88 -6.48
N LEU A 57 15.53 8.94 -7.60
CA LEU A 57 16.70 8.11 -7.89
C LEU A 57 17.91 9.03 -8.07
N SER A 58 19.02 8.71 -7.40
CA SER A 58 20.29 9.41 -7.51
C SER A 58 21.35 8.42 -7.98
N ILE A 59 21.75 8.53 -9.24
CA ILE A 59 22.74 7.64 -9.84
C ILE A 59 24.14 8.11 -9.44
N THR A 60 24.95 7.23 -8.85
CA THR A 60 26.29 7.56 -8.33
C THR A 60 27.40 6.86 -9.10
N ARG A 61 27.12 5.72 -9.73
CA ARG A 61 28.07 4.97 -10.57
C ARG A 61 27.40 4.49 -11.85
N VAL A 62 28.17 4.52 -12.93
CA VAL A 62 27.75 4.06 -14.26
C VAL A 62 28.93 3.32 -14.90
N ASP A 63 28.66 2.14 -15.44
CA ASP A 63 29.55 1.42 -16.34
C ASP A 63 29.01 1.53 -17.78
N GLY A 64 29.76 2.25 -18.62
CA GLY A 64 29.39 2.49 -20.01
C GLY A 64 29.60 1.29 -20.94
N GLU A 65 30.43 0.30 -20.57
CA GLU A 65 30.67 -0.88 -21.40
C GLU A 65 29.51 -1.87 -21.28
N THR A 66 29.01 -2.06 -20.06
CA THR A 66 27.93 -3.02 -19.76
C THR A 66 26.54 -2.37 -19.77
N GLY A 67 26.47 -1.04 -19.67
CA GLY A 67 25.21 -0.28 -19.52
C GLY A 67 24.64 -0.34 -18.10
N GLU A 68 25.43 -0.79 -17.12
CA GLU A 68 25.04 -0.90 -15.72
C GLU A 68 25.14 0.43 -14.98
N PHE A 69 24.28 0.62 -13.98
CA PHE A 69 24.34 1.77 -13.09
C PHE A 69 23.90 1.39 -11.69
N SER A 70 24.41 2.12 -10.69
CA SER A 70 23.99 2.00 -9.31
C SER A 70 23.89 3.36 -8.63
N GLY A 71 23.16 3.40 -7.52
CA GLY A 71 22.80 4.66 -6.89
C GLY A 71 22.01 4.49 -5.61
N LEU A 72 21.40 5.59 -5.17
CA LEU A 72 20.52 5.66 -4.01
C LEU A 72 19.11 6.00 -4.45
N PHE A 73 18.12 5.42 -3.80
CA PHE A 73 16.72 5.77 -3.99
C PHE A 73 16.09 6.30 -2.71
N THR A 74 15.08 7.14 -2.87
CA THR A 74 14.18 7.56 -1.80
C THR A 74 12.75 7.45 -2.30
N GLY A 75 11.97 6.56 -1.69
CA GLY A 75 10.53 6.43 -1.85
C GLY A 75 9.79 7.13 -0.72
N LEU A 76 8.79 7.93 -1.06
CA LEU A 76 7.82 8.52 -0.14
C LEU A 76 6.44 7.95 -0.48
N GLN A 77 5.79 7.30 0.47
CA GLN A 77 4.46 6.71 0.26
C GLN A 77 3.67 6.64 1.56
N LYS A 78 2.36 6.39 1.45
CA LYS A 78 1.49 6.10 2.59
C LYS A 78 1.62 4.65 3.04
N SER A 79 1.40 4.39 4.33
CA SER A 79 1.31 3.05 4.92
C SER A 79 -0.05 2.40 4.68
N ASP A 80 -0.21 1.18 5.18
CA ASP A 80 -1.52 0.50 5.28
C ASP A 80 -2.54 1.36 6.05
N THR A 81 -3.79 1.29 5.61
CA THR A 81 -4.98 1.93 6.22
C THR A 81 -5.92 0.92 6.86
N ASP A 82 -5.56 -0.36 6.85
CA ASP A 82 -6.43 -1.44 7.29
C ASP A 82 -7.78 -1.48 6.57
N MET A 83 -7.69 -1.42 5.24
CA MET A 83 -8.84 -1.29 4.34
C MET A 83 -9.73 -0.09 4.71
N GLY A 84 -9.11 1.06 5.00
CA GLY A 84 -9.80 2.31 5.33
C GLY A 84 -10.28 2.44 6.77
N SER A 85 -9.94 1.50 7.67
CA SER A 85 -10.30 1.60 9.08
C SER A 85 -9.32 2.44 9.91
N LYS A 86 -8.14 2.77 9.38
CA LYS A 86 -7.09 3.56 10.04
C LYS A 86 -6.54 4.65 9.10
N GLU A 87 -6.04 5.73 9.70
CA GLU A 87 -5.34 6.76 8.95
C GLU A 87 -3.94 6.26 8.56
N PRO A 88 -3.49 6.49 7.32
CA PRO A 88 -2.17 6.07 6.89
C PRO A 88 -1.07 6.96 7.47
N LEU A 89 0.07 6.36 7.78
CA LEU A 89 1.30 7.07 8.14
C LEU A 89 2.12 7.39 6.89
N ASP A 90 2.91 8.46 6.96
CA ASP A 90 3.91 8.79 5.94
C ASP A 90 5.17 7.95 6.13
N LEU A 91 5.53 7.18 5.10
CA LEU A 91 6.72 6.35 5.07
C LEU A 91 7.79 6.98 4.17
N ARG A 92 9.02 6.99 4.66
CA ARG A 92 10.21 7.27 3.88
C ARG A 92 11.06 6.02 3.81
N ILE A 93 11.27 5.52 2.61
CA ILE A 93 12.06 4.32 2.31
C ILE A 93 13.31 4.78 1.57
N THR A 94 14.48 4.47 2.10
CA THR A 94 15.76 4.79 1.48
C THR A 94 16.58 3.54 1.30
N GLY A 95 17.29 3.43 0.19
CA GLY A 95 18.18 2.30 -0.05
C GLY A 95 19.05 2.51 -1.26
N GLU A 96 19.77 1.46 -1.63
CA GLU A 96 20.58 1.41 -2.84
C GLU A 96 19.75 0.83 -4.00
N LEU A 97 20.05 1.28 -5.21
CA LEU A 97 19.46 0.73 -6.42
C LEU A 97 20.56 0.29 -7.38
N TYR A 98 20.21 -0.68 -8.22
CA TYR A 98 20.99 -1.12 -9.35
C TYR A 98 20.05 -1.28 -10.54
N GLY A 99 20.55 -0.98 -11.74
CA GLY A 99 19.85 -1.24 -12.98
C GLY A 99 20.83 -1.39 -14.13
N ARG A 100 20.32 -1.91 -15.24
CA ARG A 100 21.06 -2.01 -16.50
C ARG A 100 20.18 -1.51 -17.63
N VAL A 101 20.74 -0.66 -18.48
CA VAL A 101 20.07 -0.18 -19.69
C VAL A 101 20.46 -1.11 -20.84
N ASP A 102 19.45 -1.66 -21.51
CA ASP A 102 19.62 -2.45 -22.73
C ASP A 102 18.75 -1.87 -23.85
N LYS A 103 19.04 -2.23 -25.10
CA LYS A 103 18.18 -1.89 -26.23
C LYS A 103 16.89 -2.70 -26.12
N ALA A 104 15.76 -2.01 -26.27
CA ALA A 104 14.43 -2.60 -26.27
C ALA A 104 14.18 -3.47 -27.51
#